data_AF-A0A0Q0VAZ3-F1
#
_entry.id   AF-A0A0Q0VAZ3-F1
#
_cell.length_a   1.000
_cell.length_b   1.000
_cell.length_c   1.000
_cell.angle_alpha   90.00
_cell.angle_beta   90.00
_cell.angle_gamma   90.00
#
_symmetry.space_group_name_H-M   'P 1'
#
loop_
_entity.id
_entity.type
_entity.pdbx_description
1 polymer ?
#
loop_
_entity_poly.entity_id
_entity_poly.type
_entity_poly.pdbx_seq_one_letter_code
_entity_poly.pdbx_strand_id
1 'polypeptide(L)'
;MKVKFINSYTLASYFVLGTFIIGVINIFIHGLEDLADVILAVVILLLRYFSFVLVKRSFNWSKYLLVLLLARSVYRLWYICNLPGTDFLGVFMMILQIIFTILALSLITKVPANIYKKRTRI
;
A
#
# COMPACT_ATOMS: atom_id res chain seq x y z
N MET A 1 10.34 25.05 -21.23
CA MET A 1 9.73 23.72 -20.99
C MET A 1 9.24 23.69 -19.54
N LYS A 2 7.93 23.85 -19.27
CA LYS A 2 7.41 23.77 -17.89
C LYS A 2 7.41 22.29 -17.49
N VAL A 3 8.39 21.88 -16.69
CA VAL A 3 8.42 20.56 -16.07
C VAL A 3 7.15 20.47 -15.21
N LYS A 4 6.14 19.73 -15.71
CA LYS A 4 4.97 19.37 -14.91
C LYS A 4 5.50 18.58 -13.72
N PHE A 5 5.63 19.23 -12.56
CA PHE A 5 5.84 18.52 -11.31
C PHE A 5 4.74 17.46 -11.22
N ILE A 6 5.14 16.20 -11.39
CA ILE A 6 4.22 15.07 -11.27
C ILE A 6 3.61 15.19 -9.88
N ASN A 7 2.28 15.31 -9.84
CA ASN A 7 1.53 15.52 -8.62
C ASN A 7 1.88 14.36 -7.67
N SER A 8 2.63 14.63 -6.61
CA SER A 8 3.25 13.59 -5.76
C SER A 8 2.21 12.65 -5.14
N TYR A 9 0.97 13.13 -4.96
CA TYR A 9 -0.18 12.33 -4.57
C TYR A 9 -0.63 11.33 -5.63
N THR A 10 -0.58 11.71 -6.91
CA THR A 10 -0.87 10.79 -8.02
C THR A 10 0.20 9.70 -8.08
N LEU A 11 1.48 10.06 -7.94
CA LEU A 11 2.58 9.09 -7.89
C LEU A 11 2.46 8.15 -6.67
N ALA A 12 2.18 8.69 -5.48
CA ALA A 12 1.90 7.90 -4.29
C ALA A 12 0.71 6.94 -4.48
N SER A 13 -0.34 7.38 -5.15
CA SER A 13 -1.48 6.51 -5.46
C SER A 13 -1.08 5.34 -6.36
N TYR A 14 -0.23 5.56 -7.37
CA TYR A 14 0.26 4.46 -8.20
C TYR A 14 1.12 3.46 -7.42
N PHE A 15 1.91 3.92 -6.45
CA PHE A 15 2.66 3.02 -5.56
C PHE A 15 1.72 2.17 -4.70
N VAL A 16 0.68 2.75 -4.12
CA VAL A 16 -0.33 1.99 -3.35
C VAL A 16 -1.06 0.99 -4.26
N LEU A 17 -1.39 1.39 -5.48
CA LEU A 17 -1.98 0.50 -6.47
C LEU A 17 -1.02 -0.66 -6.83
N GLY A 18 0.27 -0.39 -6.95
CA GLY A 18 1.29 -1.43 -7.11
C GLY A 18 1.27 -2.45 -5.96
N THR A 19 1.18 -1.98 -4.71
CA THR A 19 1.03 -2.90 -3.57
C THR A 19 -0.25 -3.72 -3.62
N PHE A 20 -1.34 -3.17 -4.16
CA PHE A 20 -2.59 -3.91 -4.36
C PHE A 20 -2.41 -5.01 -5.39
N ILE A 21 -1.83 -4.71 -6.56
CA ILE A 21 -1.57 -5.69 -7.62
C ILE A 21 -0.69 -6.84 -7.12
N ILE A 22 0.40 -6.53 -6.41
CA ILE A 22 1.28 -7.57 -5.86
C ILE A 22 0.50 -8.42 -4.85
N GLY A 23 -0.39 -7.82 -4.07
CA GLY A 23 -1.27 -8.55 -3.14
C GLY A 23 -2.18 -9.54 -3.87
N VAL A 24 -2.79 -9.13 -4.98
CA VAL A 24 -3.62 -9.99 -5.83
C VAL A 24 -2.79 -11.13 -6.42
N ILE A 25 -1.65 -10.82 -7.04
CA ILE A 25 -0.76 -11.83 -7.64
C ILE A 25 -0.31 -12.86 -6.60
N ASN A 26 0.05 -12.40 -5.39
CA ASN A 26 0.49 -13.29 -4.33
C ASN A 26 -0.58 -14.30 -3.91
N ILE A 27 -1.85 -13.90 -3.91
CA ILE A 27 -3.00 -14.78 -3.62
C ILE A 27 -3.16 -15.83 -4.73
N PHE A 28 -3.02 -15.44 -6.00
CA PHE A 28 -3.11 -16.39 -7.12
C PHE A 28 -1.97 -17.40 -7.14
N ILE A 29 -0.77 -17.02 -6.69
CA ILE A 29 0.41 -17.89 -6.70
C ILE A 29 0.40 -18.90 -5.53
N HIS A 30 0.09 -18.46 -4.32
CA HIS A 30 0.15 -19.34 -3.14
C HIS A 30 -1.15 -20.11 -2.90
N GLY A 31 -2.21 -19.84 -3.67
CA GLY A 31 -3.52 -20.43 -3.45
C GLY A 31 -4.17 -19.95 -2.16
N LEU A 32 -5.42 -20.35 -1.96
CA LEU A 32 -6.19 -20.11 -0.75
C LEU A 32 -6.64 -21.48 -0.24
N GLU A 33 -6.12 -21.90 0.90
CA GLU A 33 -6.37 -23.24 1.44
C GLU A 33 -7.66 -23.30 2.27
N ASP A 34 -8.02 -22.21 2.97
CA ASP A 34 -9.18 -22.14 3.86
C ASP A 34 -10.07 -20.91 3.60
N LEU A 35 -11.37 -21.03 3.91
CA LEU A 35 -12.37 -19.95 3.81
C LEU A 35 -11.95 -18.72 4.64
N ALA A 36 -11.33 -18.95 5.79
CA ALA A 36 -10.79 -17.89 6.64
C ALA A 36 -9.71 -17.07 5.90
N ASP A 37 -8.81 -17.73 5.16
CA ASP A 37 -7.78 -17.07 4.36
C ASP A 37 -8.36 -16.30 3.18
N VAL A 38 -9.43 -16.81 2.55
CA VAL A 38 -10.16 -16.08 1.50
C VAL A 38 -10.72 -14.77 2.05
N ILE A 39 -11.44 -14.83 3.18
CA ILE A 39 -12.04 -13.65 3.81
C ILE A 39 -10.96 -12.65 4.20
N LEU A 40 -9.88 -13.13 4.83
CA LEU A 40 -8.76 -12.29 5.24
C LEU A 40 -8.09 -11.61 4.03
N ALA A 41 -7.90 -12.35 2.93
CA ALA A 41 -7.34 -11.84 1.69
C ALA A 41 -8.22 -10.75 1.06
N VAL A 42 -9.53 -10.98 0.97
CA VAL A 42 -10.49 -9.99 0.43
C VAL A 42 -10.50 -8.73 1.29
N VAL A 43 -10.52 -8.85 2.62
CA VAL A 43 -10.46 -7.70 3.54
C VAL A 43 -9.18 -6.89 3.34
N ILE A 44 -8.02 -7.55 3.17
CA ILE A 44 -6.74 -6.87 2.88
C ILE A 44 -6.81 -6.11 1.58
N LEU A 45 -7.31 -6.75 0.53
CA LEU A 45 -7.40 -6.17 -0.80
C LEU A 45 -8.30 -4.94 -0.78
N LEU A 46 -9.45 -5.02 -0.12
CA LEU A 46 -10.34 -3.88 0.10
C LEU A 46 -9.64 -2.76 0.88
N LEU A 47 -8.88 -3.07 1.95
CA LEU A 47 -8.15 -2.08 2.73
C LEU A 47 -7.07 -1.35 1.89
N ARG A 48 -6.39 -2.08 1.00
CA ARG A 48 -5.40 -1.53 0.06
C ARG A 48 -6.05 -0.67 -1.00
N TYR A 49 -7.19 -1.10 -1.54
CA TYR A 49 -7.97 -0.30 -2.48
C TYR A 49 -8.51 0.98 -1.82
N PHE A 50 -9.02 0.88 -0.59
CA PHE A 50 -9.48 2.03 0.18
C PHE A 50 -8.32 3.00 0.46
N SER A 51 -7.13 2.49 0.81
CA SER A 51 -5.92 3.30 0.92
C SER A 51 -5.60 4.04 -0.37
N PHE A 52 -5.69 3.36 -1.51
CA PHE A 52 -5.47 3.97 -2.82
C PHE A 52 -6.42 5.15 -3.06
N VAL A 53 -7.72 4.95 -2.81
CA VAL A 53 -8.74 6.00 -2.97
C VAL A 53 -8.49 7.17 -2.02
N LEU A 54 -8.15 6.90 -0.76
CA LEU A 54 -7.84 7.94 0.24
C LEU A 54 -6.60 8.75 -0.13
N VAL A 55 -5.54 8.10 -0.61
CA VAL A 55 -4.32 8.76 -1.09
C VAL A 55 -4.61 9.61 -2.31
N LYS A 56 -5.39 9.09 -3.26
CA LYS A 56 -5.80 9.83 -4.46
C LYS A 56 -6.64 11.07 -4.13
N ARG A 57 -7.48 11.00 -3.09
CA ARG A 57 -8.26 12.14 -2.59
C ARG A 57 -7.53 13.02 -1.58
N SER A 58 -6.26 12.74 -1.30
CA SER A 58 -5.42 13.51 -0.37
C SER A 58 -6.00 13.65 1.05
N PHE A 59 -6.71 12.64 1.54
CA PHE A 59 -7.22 12.63 2.92
C PHE A 59 -6.08 12.41 3.92
N ASN A 60 -6.00 13.20 4.99
CA ASN A 60 -5.00 13.00 6.05
C ASN A 60 -5.07 11.61 6.70
N TRP A 61 -6.27 11.01 6.73
CA TRP A 61 -6.49 9.65 7.22
C TRP A 61 -5.72 8.57 6.42
N SER A 62 -5.33 8.86 5.18
CA SER A 62 -4.56 7.93 4.34
C SER A 62 -3.20 7.59 4.96
N LYS A 63 -2.58 8.52 5.70
CA LYS A 63 -1.29 8.31 6.37
C LYS A 63 -1.40 7.20 7.41
N TYR A 64 -2.45 7.25 8.24
CA TYR A 64 -2.68 6.25 9.30
C TYR A 64 -2.98 4.87 8.72
N LEU A 65 -3.78 4.80 7.64
CA LEU A 65 -4.05 3.52 6.97
C LEU A 65 -2.78 2.90 6.36
N LEU A 66 -1.91 3.73 5.76
CA LEU A 66 -0.64 3.28 5.20
C LEU A 66 0.33 2.76 6.28
N VAL A 67 0.39 3.42 7.44
CA VAL A 67 1.18 2.92 8.59
C VAL A 67 0.65 1.56 9.05
N LEU A 68 -0.67 1.39 9.11
CA LEU A 68 -1.28 0.12 9.51
C LEU A 68 -0.98 -1.00 8.48
N LEU A 69 -1.06 -0.69 7.19
CA LEU A 69 -0.66 -1.63 6.11
C LEU A 69 0.83 -1.98 6.16
N LEU A 70 1.68 -1.02 6.51
CA LEU A 70 3.11 -1.23 6.65
C LEU A 70 3.42 -2.12 7.86
N ALA A 71 2.85 -1.82 9.03
CA ALA A 71 3.01 -2.64 10.23
C ALA A 71 2.59 -4.09 9.99
N ARG A 72 1.45 -4.29 9.31
CA ARG A 72 1.00 -5.62 8.89
C ARG A 72 1.99 -6.32 7.96
N SER A 73 2.50 -5.61 6.95
CA SER A 73 3.43 -6.20 5.96
C SER A 73 4.74 -6.61 6.62
N VAL A 74 5.23 -5.82 7.58
CA VAL A 74 6.42 -6.15 8.40
C VAL A 74 6.14 -7.36 9.30
N TYR A 75 4.98 -7.40 9.98
CA TYR A 75 4.60 -8.54 10.81
C TYR A 75 4.55 -9.84 10.00
N ARG A 76 3.95 -9.81 8.80
CA ARG A 76 3.85 -10.99 7.95
C ARG A 76 5.20 -11.42 7.40
N LEU A 77 6.09 -10.48 7.06
CA LEU A 77 7.46 -10.78 6.67
C LEU A 77 8.22 -11.48 7.82
N TRP A 78 8.11 -10.95 9.04
CA TRP A 78 8.72 -11.54 10.22
C TRP A 78 8.17 -12.94 10.50
N TYR A 79 6.86 -13.14 10.37
CA TYR A 79 6.23 -14.45 10.52
C TYR A 79 6.76 -15.48 9.51
N ILE A 80 6.83 -15.11 8.22
CA ILE A 80 7.33 -15.99 7.16
C ILE A 80 8.82 -16.33 7.36
N CYS A 81 9.66 -15.37 7.75
CA CYS A 81 11.08 -15.62 8.02
C CYS A 81 11.33 -16.59 9.19
N ASN A 82 10.37 -16.75 10.11
CA ASN A 82 10.48 -17.69 11.24
C ASN A 82 9.87 -19.07 10.95
N LEU A 83 9.24 -19.26 9.78
CA LEU A 83 8.67 -20.54 9.38
C LEU A 83 9.71 -21.40 8.63
N PRO A 84 9.86 -22.68 9.00
CA PRO A 84 10.71 -23.61 8.26
C PRO A 84 10.09 -23.91 6.88
N GLY A 85 10.89 -23.77 5.81
CA GLY A 85 10.40 -23.93 4.42
C GLY A 85 10.02 -22.62 3.74
N THR A 86 10.82 -21.57 3.93
CA THR A 86 10.50 -20.21 3.50
C THR A 86 10.45 -20.05 1.97
N ASP A 87 9.28 -19.72 1.43
CA ASP A 87 9.12 -19.39 0.02
C ASP A 87 9.81 -18.08 -0.34
N PHE A 88 10.97 -18.18 -0.99
CA PHE A 88 11.80 -17.03 -1.40
C PHE A 88 11.00 -16.01 -2.24
N LEU A 89 10.10 -16.48 -3.09
CA LEU A 89 9.24 -15.65 -3.93
C LEU A 89 8.24 -14.84 -3.09
N GLY A 90 7.60 -15.47 -2.10
CA GLY A 90 6.64 -14.82 -1.20
C GLY A 90 7.32 -13.74 -0.34
N VAL A 91 8.53 -14.02 0.15
CA VAL A 91 9.37 -13.06 0.88
C VAL A 91 9.72 -11.86 -0.01
N PHE A 92 10.18 -12.11 -1.24
CA PHE A 92 10.53 -11.05 -2.19
C PHE A 92 9.33 -10.14 -2.49
N MET A 93 8.15 -10.72 -2.74
CA MET A 93 6.92 -9.95 -2.98
C MET A 93 6.54 -9.08 -1.77
N MET A 94 6.73 -9.57 -0.54
CA MET A 94 6.47 -8.78 0.66
C MET A 94 7.47 -7.64 0.85
N ILE A 95 8.75 -7.88 0.61
CA ILE A 95 9.77 -6.82 0.66
C ILE A 95 9.42 -5.72 -0.33
N LEU A 96 9.03 -6.08 -1.55
CA LEU A 96 8.63 -5.11 -2.58
C LEU A 96 7.40 -4.30 -2.15
N GLN A 97 6.42 -4.94 -1.52
CA GLN A 97 5.25 -4.25 -0.96
C GLN A 97 5.63 -3.25 0.14
N ILE A 98 6.56 -3.62 1.03
CA ILE A 98 7.05 -2.73 2.09
C ILE A 98 7.73 -1.51 1.47
N ILE A 99 8.62 -1.72 0.50
CA ILE A 99 9.33 -0.65 -0.20
C ILE A 99 8.34 0.33 -0.85
N PHE A 100 7.35 -0.19 -1.60
CA PHE A 100 6.34 0.67 -2.23
C PHE A 100 5.46 1.41 -1.23
N THR A 101 5.14 0.79 -0.09
CA THR A 101 4.37 1.45 0.98
C THR A 101 5.17 2.57 1.63
N ILE A 102 6.46 2.36 1.89
CA ILE A 102 7.38 3.39 2.41
C ILE A 102 7.51 4.55 1.43
N LEU A 103 7.67 4.26 0.13
CA LEU A 103 7.75 5.28 -0.91
C LEU A 103 6.46 6.11 -0.98
N ALA A 104 5.30 5.46 -0.97
CA ALA A 104 4.01 6.14 -0.93
C ALA A 104 3.89 7.05 0.31
N LEU A 105 4.27 6.54 1.48
CA LEU A 105 4.21 7.29 2.74
C LEU A 105 5.18 8.49 2.73
N SER A 106 6.42 8.30 2.27
CA SER A 106 7.41 9.37 2.13
C SER A 106 6.93 10.49 1.21
N LEU A 107 6.31 10.14 0.09
CA LEU A 107 5.73 11.10 -0.86
C LEU A 107 4.55 11.88 -0.26
N ILE A 108 3.67 11.22 0.49
CA ILE A 108 2.52 11.89 1.13
C ILE A 108 2.97 12.75 2.32
N THR A 109 4.05 12.38 2.99
CA THR A 109 4.54 13.10 4.19
C THR A 109 5.33 14.34 3.82
N LYS A 110 6.09 14.31 2.71
CA LYS A 110 6.85 15.47 2.21
C LYS A 110 5.98 16.57 1.59
N VAL A 111 4.74 16.26 1.19
CA VAL A 111 3.84 17.27 0.60
C VAL A 111 2.97 17.87 1.69
N PRO A 112 3.10 19.18 2.00
CA PRO A 112 2.30 19.79 3.04
C PRO A 112 0.81 19.72 2.69
N ALA A 113 0.00 19.23 3.64
CA ALA A 113 -1.46 19.17 3.56
C ALA A 113 -2.12 20.54 3.28
N ASN A 114 -1.36 21.63 3.40
CA ASN A 114 -1.85 23.00 3.32
C ASN A 114 -2.01 23.57 1.90
N ILE A 115 -1.56 22.88 0.85
CA ILE A 115 -1.72 23.39 -0.54
C ILE A 115 -3.17 23.25 -1.03
N TYR A 116 -4.00 22.40 -0.41
CA TYR A 116 -5.37 22.14 -0.86
C TYR A 116 -6.46 22.91 -0.11
N LYS A 117 -6.16 23.66 0.96
CA LYS A 117 -7.15 24.55 1.59
C LYS A 117 -7.50 25.77 0.72
N LYS A 118 -6.81 25.98 -0.41
CA LYS A 118 -7.02 27.12 -1.32
C LYS A 118 -7.96 26.84 -2.51
N ARG A 119 -8.58 25.64 -2.60
CA ARG A 119 -9.53 25.29 -3.68
C ARG A 119 -10.96 24.98 -3.19
N THR A 120 -11.36 25.54 -2.05
CA THR A 120 -12.75 25.48 -1.54
C THR A 120 -13.25 26.83 -1.04
N ARG A 121 -12.65 27.93 -1.50
CA ARG A 121 -13.28 29.26 -1.43
C ARG A 121 -13.57 29.72 -2.86
N ILE A 122 -14.70 29.26 -3.38
CA ILE A 122 -15.50 30.00 -4.36
C ILE A 122 -16.75 30.41 -3.57
#